data_AF-A0A2M8QKU0-F1
#
_entry.id   AF-A0A2M8QKU0-F1
#
_cell.length_a   1.000
_cell.length_b   1.000
_cell.length_c   1.000
_cell.angle_alpha   90.00
_cell.angle_beta   90.00
_cell.angle_gamma   90.00
#
_symmetry.space_group_name_H-M   'P 1'
#
loop_
_entity.id
_entity.type
_entity.pdbx_description
1 polymer ?
#
loop_
_entity_poly.entity_id
_entity_poly.type
_entity_poly.pdbx_seq_one_letter_code
_entity_poly.pdbx_strand_id
1 'polypeptide(L)' 'MTNALTREECLERAKMHEQLAATTADASARMMHHAMAAEFRRRAETGADDGIRQAVSRPMMELVPNVA' A
#
# COMPACT_ATOMS: atom_id res chain seq x y z
N MET A 1 9.12 -1.89 -19.83
CA MET A 1 9.92 -1.40 -18.69
C MET A 1 9.20 -1.83 -17.43
N THR A 2 9.70 -2.88 -16.77
CA THR A 2 9.15 -3.40 -15.51
C THR A 2 9.45 -2.40 -14.41
N ASN A 3 8.43 -1.67 -13.97
CA ASN A 3 8.55 -0.59 -12.99
C ASN A 3 8.64 -1.20 -11.57
N ALA A 4 9.66 -2.00 -11.34
CA ALA A 4 9.96 -2.55 -10.02
C ALA A 4 10.56 -1.42 -9.17
N LEU A 5 9.84 -1.03 -8.11
CA LEU A 5 10.32 -0.03 -7.16
C LEU A 5 11.59 -0.57 -6.50
N THR A 6 12.66 0.21 -6.58
CA THR A 6 13.91 -0.06 -5.87
C THR A 6 13.70 -0.06 -4.36
N ARG A 7 14.67 -0.62 -3.63
CA ARG A 7 14.68 -0.61 -2.17
C ARG A 7 14.55 0.80 -1.59
N GLU A 8 15.25 1.76 -2.18
CA GLU A 8 15.26 3.15 -1.73
C GLU A 8 13.88 3.80 -1.93
N GLU A 9 13.26 3.63 -3.11
CA GLU A 9 11.92 4.13 -3.38
C GLU A 9 10.86 3.49 -2.46
N CYS A 10 11.04 2.22 -2.09
CA CYS A 10 10.18 1.57 -1.08
C CYS A 10 10.32 2.26 0.30
N LEU A 11 11.55 2.55 0.74
CA LEU A 11 11.76 3.24 2.02
C LEU A 11 11.22 4.68 2.00
N GLU A 12 11.38 5.40 0.90
CA GLU A 12 10.81 6.74 0.74
C GLU A 12 9.29 6.72 0.79
N ARG A 13 8.65 5.79 0.07
CA ARG A 13 7.19 5.61 0.12
C ARG A 13 6.70 5.25 1.51
N ALA A 14 7.44 4.41 2.24
CA ALA A 14 7.10 4.08 3.61
C ALA A 14 7.09 5.33 4.51
N LYS A 15 8.14 6.17 4.44
CA LYS A 15 8.23 7.43 5.20
C LYS A 15 7.10 8.40 4.83
N MET A 16 6.80 8.53 3.53
CA MET A 16 5.70 9.38 3.06
C MET A 16 4.36 8.94 3.67
N HIS A 17 4.06 7.63 3.67
CA HIS A 17 2.84 7.12 4.29
C HIS A 17 2.80 7.32 5.82
N GLU A 18 3.93 7.24 6.52
CA GLU A 18 3.97 7.58 7.95
C GLU A 18 3.66 9.06 8.20
N GLN A 19 4.17 9.96 7.36
CA GLN A 19 3.84 11.39 7.45
C GLN A 19 2.37 11.66 7.17
N LEU A 20 1.78 11.00 6.17
CA LEU A 20 0.35 11.08 5.89
C LEU A 20 -0.48 10.57 7.08
N ALA A 21 -0.06 9.46 7.71
CA ALA A 21 -0.74 8.95 8.90
C ALA A 21 -0.70 9.95 10.06
N ALA A 22 0.43 10.65 10.26
CA ALA A 22 0.58 11.64 11.32
C ALA A 22 -0.34 12.86 11.15
N THR A 23 -0.64 13.26 9.92
CA THR A 23 -1.49 14.42 9.62
C THR A 23 -2.96 14.07 9.38
N THR A 24 -3.30 12.78 9.30
CA THR A 24 -4.66 12.31 9.02
C THR A 24 -5.49 12.24 10.30
N ALA A 25 -6.61 12.98 10.36
CA ALA A 25 -7.51 13.00 11.50
C ALA A 25 -8.42 11.76 11.57
N ASP A 26 -8.74 11.14 10.42
CA ASP A 26 -9.57 9.95 10.34
C ASP A 26 -8.81 8.68 10.76
N ALA A 27 -9.37 7.93 11.71
CA ALA A 27 -8.71 6.76 12.28
C ALA A 27 -8.57 5.62 11.26
N SER A 28 -9.54 5.43 10.38
CA SER A 28 -9.50 4.38 9.36
C SER A 28 -8.42 4.65 8.33
N ALA A 29 -8.37 5.88 7.81
CA ALA A 29 -7.35 6.33 6.87
C ALA A 29 -5.93 6.30 7.48
N ARG A 30 -5.77 6.66 8.76
CA ARG A 30 -4.49 6.46 9.47
C ARG A 30 -4.03 5.01 9.45
N MET A 31 -4.92 4.07 9.76
CA MET A 31 -4.58 2.64 9.74
C MET A 31 -4.17 2.17 8.34
N MET A 32 -4.85 2.65 7.29
CA MET A 32 -4.46 2.35 5.91
C MET A 32 -3.05 2.86 5.58
N HIS A 33 -2.73 4.09 5.98
CA HIS A 33 -1.40 4.65 5.77
C HIS A 33 -0.31 3.88 6.52
N HIS A 34 -0.56 3.50 7.78
CA HIS A 34 0.38 2.65 8.52
C HIS A 34 0.56 1.27 7.88
N ALA A 35 -0.52 0.65 7.41
CA ALA A 35 -0.46 -0.64 6.71
C ALA A 35 0.37 -0.54 5.43
N MET A 36 0.17 0.51 4.62
CA MET A 36 0.97 0.75 3.43
C MET A 36 2.45 0.98 3.76
N ALA A 37 2.76 1.77 4.79
CA ALA A 37 4.14 1.99 5.23
C ALA A 37 4.82 0.68 5.67
N ALA A 38 4.10 -0.19 6.37
CA ALA A 38 4.60 -1.51 6.76
C ALA A 38 4.89 -2.40 5.54
N GLU A 39 4.01 -2.41 4.54
CA GLU A 39 4.19 -3.20 3.31
C GLU A 39 5.37 -2.72 2.48
N PHE A 40 5.58 -1.40 2.35
CA PHE A 40 6.75 -0.87 1.67
C PHE A 40 8.05 -1.18 2.41
N ARG A 41 8.07 -1.17 3.75
CA ARG A 41 9.23 -1.62 4.53
C ARG A 41 9.56 -3.08 4.29
N ARG A 42 8.55 -3.96 4.29
CA ARG A 42 8.74 -5.39 3.98
C ARG A 42 9.34 -5.57 2.58
N ARG A 43 8.82 -4.86 1.57
CA ARG A 43 9.37 -4.90 0.20
C ARG A 43 10.82 -4.43 0.12
N ALA A 44 11.20 -3.44 0.93
CA ALA A 44 12.58 -2.97 1.02
C ALA A 44 13.53 -4.00 1.67
N GLU A 45 13.01 -4.89 2.51
CA GLU A 45 13.76 -5.95 3.19
C GLU A 45 13.88 -7.22 2.35
N THR A 46 12.82 -7.63 1.64
CA THR A 46 12.78 -8.87 0.85
C THR A 46 13.54 -8.78 -0.49
N GLY A 47 14.12 -7.61 -0.80
CA GLY A 47 14.76 -7.36 -2.09
C GLY A 47 13.71 -7.04 -3.16
N ALA A 48 13.99 -6.03 -3.97
CA ALA A 48 13.11 -5.46 -5.00
C ALA A 48 12.82 -6.39 -6.20
N ASP A 49 12.86 -7.71 -6.01
CA ASP A 49 12.72 -8.71 -7.08
C ASP A 49 11.25 -9.08 -7.35
N ASP A 50 10.33 -8.79 -6.43
CA ASP A 50 8.93 -9.18 -6.59
C ASP A 50 8.05 -7.99 -7.00
N GLY A 51 8.22 -7.56 -8.25
CA GLY A 51 7.35 -6.61 -8.94
C GLY A 51 5.90 -7.08 -9.12
N ILE A 52 5.48 -8.20 -8.50
CA ILE A 52 4.16 -8.82 -8.71
C ILE A 52 3.55 -9.29 -7.39
N ARG A 53 3.49 -8.43 -6.37
CA ARG A 53 2.47 -8.59 -5.33
C ARG A 53 1.58 -7.37 -5.29
N GLN A 54 0.81 -7.25 -6.36
CA GLN A 54 -0.52 -6.66 -6.39
C GLN A 54 -1.02 -6.28 -4.98
N ALA A 55 -0.76 -5.04 -4.57
CA ALA A 55 -1.68 -4.36 -3.68
C ALA A 55 -2.83 -3.88 -4.57
N VAL A 56 -3.51 -4.85 -5.20
CA VAL A 56 -4.85 -4.63 -5.71
C VAL A 56 -5.65 -4.36 -4.46
N SER A 57 -5.98 -3.10 -4.28
CA SER A 57 -7.08 -2.62 -3.47
C SER A 57 -8.18 -3.68 -3.48
N ARG A 58 -8.38 -4.36 -2.36
CA ARG A 58 -9.62 -5.08 -2.11
C ARG A 58 -10.57 -4.09 -1.45
N PRO A 59 -11.49 -3.42 -2.18
CA PRO A 59 -12.86 -3.46 -1.76
C PRO A 59 -13.41 -4.80 -2.26
N MET A 60 -13.36 -5.83 -1.42
CA MET A 60 -14.23 -6.97 -1.64
C MET A 60 -15.63 -6.50 -1.23
N MET A 61 -16.37 -5.90 -2.17
CA MET A 61 -17.80 -5.72 -2.03
C MET A 61 -18.45 -6.50 -3.16
N GLU A 62 -18.90 -7.70 -2.77
CA GLU A 62 -19.71 -8.62 -3.55
C GLU A 62 -20.89 -7.92 -4.22
N LEU A 63 -20.98 -8.11 -5.54
CA LEU A 63 -22.12 -8.62 -6.27
C LEU A 63 -23.52 -8.33 -5.68
N VAL A 64 -24.25 -7.41 -6.31
CA VAL A 64 -25.72 -7.45 -6.32
C VAL A 64 -26.15 -7.67 -7.78
N PRO A 65 -26.81 -8.78 -8.13
CA PRO A 65 -27.32 -8.96 -9.49
C PRO A 65 -28.50 -8.03 -9.73
N ASN A 66 -28.44 -7.32 -10.85
CA ASN A 66 -29.51 -6.53 -11.42
C ASN A 66 -30.75 -7.40 -11.69
N VAL A 67 -31.86 -7.13 -10.99
CA VAL A 67 -33.20 -7.50 -11.44
C VAL A 67 -34.19 -6.42 -11.01
N ALA A 68 -34.69 -5.68 -11.99
CA ALA A 68 -36.09 -5.28 -12.20
C ALA A 68 -36.17 -4.42 -13.46
#